data_AF-A0AAF0S7D5-F1
#
_entry.id   AF-A0AAF0S7D5-F1
#
_cell.length_a   1.000
_cell.length_b   1.000
_cell.length_c   1.000
_cell.angle_alpha   90.00
_cell.angle_beta   90.00
_cell.angle_gamma   90.00
#
_symmetry.space_group_name_H-M   'P 1'
#
loop_
_entity.id
_entity.type
_entity.pdbx_description
1 polymer ?
#
loop_
_entity_poly.entity_id
_entity_poly.type
_entity_poly.pdbx_seq_one_letter_code
_entity_poly.pdbx_strand_id
1 'polypeptide(L)'
;MCNGDDGWSGMGMWLFPPLFYRYGGGAPQNGKEEAETKVMCPVCGALNSYPYRYCSECGSPSPMEKYASSARAEKRRFSFCPFCGGDIRGLSKPPRYCPYCDERFF
;
A
#
# COMPACT_ATOMS: atom_id res chain seq x y z
N MET A 1 2.56 45.97 -39.65
CA MET A 1 2.21 45.32 -40.92
C MET A 1 0.89 44.60 -40.71
N CYS A 2 -0.17 45.05 -41.38
CA CYS A 2 -1.45 44.34 -41.46
C CYS A 2 -1.51 43.70 -42.85
N ASN A 3 -1.92 42.43 -42.94
CA ASN A 3 -2.55 41.70 -44.06
C ASN A 3 -2.41 40.21 -43.67
N GLY A 4 -3.45 39.37 -43.55
CA GLY A 4 -4.81 39.44 -44.09
C GLY A 4 -4.92 38.44 -45.23
N ASP A 5 -4.90 37.14 -44.92
CA ASP A 5 -5.15 36.05 -45.87
C ASP A 5 -6.34 35.23 -45.37
N ASP A 6 -7.49 35.56 -45.94
CA ASP A 6 -8.75 34.85 -45.88
C ASP A 6 -8.69 33.52 -46.63
N GLY A 7 -9.29 32.47 -46.06
CA GLY A 7 -9.64 31.31 -46.86
C GLY A 7 -9.89 30.04 -46.05
N TRP A 8 -11.12 29.85 -45.58
CA TRP A 8 -11.81 28.56 -45.77
C TRP A 8 -13.32 28.70 -45.51
N SER A 9 -14.05 29.19 -46.52
CA SER A 9 -15.46 28.85 -46.68
C SER A 9 -15.56 27.34 -46.93
N GLY A 10 -16.08 26.62 -45.94
CA GLY A 10 -16.26 25.17 -45.99
C GLY A 10 -17.57 24.75 -45.35
N MET A 11 -18.67 25.36 -45.78
CA MET A 11 -20.01 24.81 -45.59
C MET A 11 -20.10 23.46 -46.30
N GLY A 12 -20.06 22.38 -45.52
CA GLY A 12 -20.17 21.00 -45.99
C GLY A 12 -21.01 20.22 -45.00
N MET A 13 -22.33 20.39 -45.10
CA MET A 13 -23.34 19.59 -44.42
C MET A 13 -23.19 18.13 -44.86
N TRP A 14 -22.43 17.33 -44.11
CA TRP A 14 -22.38 15.88 -44.28
C TRP A 14 -23.72 15.30 -43.82
N LEU A 15 -24.62 15.08 -44.78
CA LEU A 15 -25.80 14.24 -44.64
C LEU A 15 -25.35 12.79 -44.42
N PHE A 16 -25.10 12.40 -43.17
CA PHE A 16 -25.09 11.00 -42.78
C PHE A 16 -26.10 10.79 -41.64
N PRO A 17 -27.20 10.06 -41.87
CA PRO A 17 -28.19 9.79 -40.82
C PRO A 17 -27.56 8.93 -39.70
N PRO A 18 -27.83 9.21 -38.42
CA PRO A 18 -27.28 8.42 -37.31
C PRO A 18 -28.03 7.08 -37.21
N LEU A 19 -27.57 6.07 -37.94
CA LEU A 19 -28.06 4.69 -37.89
C LEU A 19 -27.43 3.89 -36.73
N PHE A 20 -27.02 4.57 -35.65
CA PHE A 20 -26.28 3.96 -34.54
C PHE A 20 -27.10 3.82 -33.24
N TYR A 21 -28.29 4.43 -33.17
CA TYR A 21 -29.20 4.20 -32.04
C TYR A 21 -30.06 2.95 -32.26
N ARG A 22 -29.44 1.77 -32.34
CA ARG A 22 -30.20 0.49 -32.33
C ARG A 22 -29.59 -0.66 -31.54
N TYR A 23 -28.36 -0.58 -31.04
CA TYR A 23 -27.84 -1.65 -30.18
C TYR A 23 -27.94 -1.29 -28.70
N GLY A 24 -28.75 -2.10 -28.01
CA GLY A 24 -29.11 -1.98 -26.62
C GLY A 24 -27.93 -2.08 -25.67
N GLY A 25 -28.17 -1.56 -24.47
CA GLY A 25 -27.26 -1.52 -23.35
C GLY A 25 -26.66 -2.89 -23.00
N GLY A 26 -25.38 -2.84 -22.71
CA GLY A 26 -24.57 -3.95 -22.24
C GLY A 26 -23.13 -3.47 -22.17
N ALA A 27 -22.86 -2.48 -21.32
CA ALA A 27 -21.48 -2.23 -20.92
C ALA A 27 -20.91 -3.54 -20.34
N PRO A 28 -19.75 -4.05 -20.82
CA PRO A 28 -19.08 -5.12 -20.12
C PRO A 28 -18.68 -4.57 -18.75
N GLN A 29 -19.42 -4.99 -17.73
CA GLN A 29 -19.05 -4.83 -16.35
C GLN A 29 -17.70 -5.52 -16.16
N ASN A 30 -16.67 -4.67 -16.11
CA ASN A 30 -15.30 -5.01 -15.76
C ASN A 30 -15.33 -5.57 -14.33
N GLY A 31 -15.52 -6.89 -14.25
CA GLY A 31 -15.35 -7.64 -13.02
C GLY A 31 -13.90 -7.48 -12.60
N LYS A 32 -13.69 -6.67 -11.56
CA LYS A 32 -12.46 -6.70 -10.78
C LYS A 32 -12.49 -8.02 -10.03
N GLU A 33 -12.14 -9.10 -10.72
CA GLU A 33 -11.74 -10.34 -10.08
C GLU A 33 -10.38 -10.03 -9.43
N GLU A 34 -10.44 -9.47 -8.22
CA GLU A 34 -9.32 -9.42 -7.31
C GLU A 34 -9.00 -10.87 -7.01
N ALA A 35 -8.10 -11.44 -7.81
CA ALA A 35 -7.63 -12.80 -7.64
C ALA A 35 -7.03 -12.91 -6.24
N GLU A 36 -7.83 -13.40 -5.31
CA GLU A 36 -7.42 -13.64 -3.93
C GLU A 36 -6.27 -14.65 -4.00
N THR A 37 -5.04 -14.13 -3.92
CA THR A 37 -3.85 -14.96 -4.07
C THR A 37 -3.77 -15.86 -2.84
N LYS A 38 -4.02 -17.15 -3.02
CA LYS A 38 -3.85 -18.14 -1.96
C LYS A 38 -2.36 -18.47 -1.81
N VAL A 39 -1.87 -18.42 -0.59
CA VAL A 39 -0.48 -18.68 -0.24
C VAL A 39 -0.39 -19.78 0.81
N MET A 40 0.61 -20.65 0.71
CA MET A 40 0.79 -21.74 1.66
C MET A 40 1.49 -21.25 2.93
N CYS A 41 1.00 -21.68 4.09
CA CYS A 41 1.63 -21.42 5.37
C CYS A 41 2.96 -22.18 5.44
N PRO A 42 4.10 -21.51 5.73
CA PRO A 42 5.39 -22.18 5.80
C PRO A 42 5.56 -23.08 7.04
N VAL A 43 4.61 -23.03 7.99
CA VAL A 43 4.68 -23.80 9.25
C VAL A 43 3.88 -25.09 9.17
N CYS A 44 2.65 -25.04 8.65
CA CYS A 44 1.76 -26.20 8.61
C CYS A 44 1.29 -26.59 7.20
N GLY A 45 1.66 -25.84 6.15
CA GLY A 45 1.25 -26.09 4.77
C GLY A 45 -0.17 -25.64 4.41
N ALA A 46 -0.95 -25.11 5.35
CA ALA A 46 -2.32 -24.67 5.09
C ALA A 46 -2.39 -23.50 4.08
N LEU A 47 -3.38 -23.54 3.19
CA LEU A 47 -3.65 -22.45 2.24
C LEU A 47 -4.39 -21.31 2.92
N ASN A 48 -3.80 -20.11 2.93
CA ASN A 48 -4.40 -18.88 3.45
C ASN A 48 -4.58 -17.85 2.33
N SER A 49 -5.59 -17.01 2.43
CA SER A 49 -5.83 -15.91 1.49
C SER A 49 -4.92 -14.72 1.82
N TYR A 50 -4.06 -14.30 0.88
CA TYR A 50 -3.18 -13.16 1.07
C TYR A 50 -3.91 -11.83 0.78
N PRO A 51 -3.72 -10.78 1.61
CA PRO A 51 -2.84 -10.73 2.78
C PRO A 51 -3.49 -11.31 4.06
N TYR A 52 -2.78 -12.22 4.73
CA TYR A 52 -3.17 -12.77 6.04
C TYR A 52 -2.18 -12.35 7.15
N ARG A 53 -2.66 -12.19 8.39
CA ARG A 53 -1.80 -11.90 9.56
C ARG A 53 -1.37 -13.15 10.30
N TYR A 54 -2.30 -14.08 10.51
CA TYR A 54 -2.07 -15.36 11.19
C TYR A 54 -2.72 -16.48 10.38
N CYS A 55 -2.08 -17.64 10.35
CA CYS A 55 -2.62 -18.82 9.70
C CYS A 55 -3.93 -19.24 10.37
N SER A 56 -4.98 -19.54 9.60
CA SER A 56 -6.28 -20.00 10.14
C SER A 56 -6.17 -21.33 10.87
N GLU A 57 -5.31 -22.23 10.40
CA GLU A 57 -5.19 -23.59 10.94
C GLU A 57 -4.26 -23.67 12.16
N CYS A 58 -3.07 -23.06 12.11
CA CYS A 58 -2.06 -23.22 13.16
C CYS A 58 -1.76 -21.95 13.97
N GLY A 59 -2.36 -20.81 13.63
CA GLY A 59 -2.14 -19.54 14.32
C GLY A 59 -0.76 -18.90 14.11
N SER A 60 0.13 -19.52 13.31
CA SER A 60 1.46 -18.95 13.05
C SER A 60 1.36 -17.61 12.30
N PRO A 61 2.16 -16.60 12.68
CA PRO A 61 2.14 -15.31 12.01
C PRO A 61 2.66 -15.44 10.57
N SER A 62 2.07 -14.66 9.66
CA SER A 62 2.52 -14.57 8.29
C SER A 62 3.93 -13.98 8.21
N PRO A 63 4.68 -14.22 7.12
CA PRO A 63 5.99 -13.60 6.93
C PRO A 63 5.92 -12.08 7.08
N MET A 64 4.89 -11.45 6.52
CA MET A 64 4.68 -10.00 6.62
C MET A 64 4.48 -9.55 8.08
N GLU A 65 3.68 -10.29 8.85
CA GLU A 65 3.48 -9.99 10.28
C GLU A 65 4.75 -10.20 11.09
N LYS A 66 5.58 -11.19 10.75
CA LYS A 66 6.90 -11.39 11.38
C LYS A 66 7.81 -10.17 11.14
N TYR A 67 7.91 -9.67 9.91
CA TYR A 67 8.69 -8.44 9.62
C TYR A 67 8.13 -7.20 10.32
N ALA A 68 6.79 -7.05 10.40
CA ALA A 68 6.18 -5.95 11.14
C ALA A 68 6.46 -6.03 12.65
N SER A 69 6.42 -7.24 13.21
CA SER A 69 6.69 -7.47 14.63
C SER A 69 8.16 -7.23 15.00
N SER A 70 9.12 -7.59 14.14
CA SER A 70 10.54 -7.30 14.37
C SER A 70 10.82 -5.80 14.31
N ALA A 71 10.26 -5.07 13.34
CA ALA A 71 10.36 -3.62 13.28
C ALA A 71 9.79 -2.94 14.54
N ARG A 72 8.66 -3.44 15.06
CA ARG A 72 8.07 -2.94 16.32
C ARG A 72 8.93 -3.30 17.54
N ALA A 73 9.55 -4.48 17.56
CA ALA A 73 10.42 -4.92 18.65
C ALA A 73 11.70 -4.07 18.71
N GLU A 74 12.31 -3.76 17.57
CA GLU A 74 13.49 -2.87 17.53
C GLU A 74 13.19 -1.49 18.08
N LYS A 75 12.04 -0.90 17.73
CA LYS A 75 11.60 0.37 18.33
C LYS A 75 11.43 0.28 19.84
N ARG A 76 11.06 -0.90 20.38
CA ARG A 76 10.91 -1.11 21.83
C ARG A 76 12.22 -1.34 22.57
N ARG A 77 13.29 -1.81 21.90
CA ARG A 77 14.62 -1.96 22.53
C ARG A 77 15.20 -0.62 23.00
N PHE A 78 14.76 0.49 22.40
CA PHE A 78 15.13 1.84 22.80
C PHE A 78 14.05 2.53 23.64
N SER A 79 13.16 1.78 24.32
CA SER A 79 12.12 2.34 25.18
C SER A 79 12.57 2.59 26.61
N PHE A 80 13.56 1.83 27.09
CA PHE A 80 14.08 1.90 28.45
C PHE A 80 15.59 1.87 28.43
N CYS A 81 16.22 2.68 29.28
CA CYS A 81 17.65 2.64 29.49
C CYS A 81 18.05 1.31 30.18
N PRO A 82 18.92 0.45 29.60
CA PRO A 82 19.43 -0.75 30.26
C PRO A 82 20.21 -0.49 31.56
N PHE A 83 20.72 0.72 31.78
CA PHE A 83 21.56 1.04 32.94
C PHE A 83 20.76 1.59 34.12
N CYS A 84 19.80 2.48 33.86
CA CYS A 84 19.01 3.13 34.92
C CYS A 84 17.51 2.82 34.89
N GLY A 85 17.02 2.14 33.86
CA GLY A 85 15.58 1.85 33.70
C GLY A 85 14.72 3.04 33.27
N GLY A 86 15.33 4.21 33.03
CA GLY A 86 14.62 5.43 32.63
C GLY A 86 13.84 5.25 31.30
N ASP A 87 12.64 5.82 31.25
CA ASP A 87 11.76 5.77 30.07
C ASP A 87 12.24 6.74 28.99
N ILE A 88 12.62 6.22 27.82
CA ILE A 88 13.11 6.98 26.67
C ILE A 88 12.22 6.80 25.43
N ARG A 89 10.97 6.34 25.59
CA ARG A 89 10.01 6.10 24.50
C ARG A 89 9.64 7.35 23.70
N GLY A 90 9.79 8.53 24.30
CA GLY A 90 9.50 9.83 23.68
C GLY A 90 10.60 10.36 22.76
N LEU A 91 11.77 9.70 22.69
CA LEU A 91 12.86 10.16 21.86
C LEU A 91 12.74 9.65 20.42
N SER A 92 12.78 10.57 19.46
CA SER A 92 12.55 10.30 18.03
C SER A 92 13.70 9.60 17.31
N LYS A 93 14.84 9.37 17.99
CA LYS A 93 16.01 8.60 17.55
C LYS A 93 16.64 7.91 18.76
N PRO A 94 17.33 6.76 18.58
CA PRO A 94 18.12 6.17 19.66
C PRO A 94 19.17 7.22 20.10
N PRO A 95 19.10 7.74 21.33
CA PRO A 95 20.06 8.75 21.75
C PRO A 95 21.43 8.11 21.91
N ARG A 96 22.49 8.89 21.68
CA ARG A 96 23.87 8.47 21.98
C ARG A 96 24.11 8.28 23.48
N TYR A 97 23.31 8.94 24.32
CA TYR A 97 23.43 8.94 25.78
C TYR A 97 22.05 8.99 26.46
N CYS A 98 21.92 8.43 27.66
CA CYS A 98 20.70 8.52 28.45
C CYS A 98 20.55 9.90 29.12
N PRO A 99 19.42 10.62 29.01
CA PRO A 99 19.24 11.93 29.65
C PRO A 99 19.07 11.86 31.18
N TYR A 100 18.92 10.66 31.75
CA TYR A 100 18.69 10.47 33.19
C TYR A 100 19.94 10.00 33.96
N CYS A 101 20.87 9.33 33.27
CA CYS A 101 22.05 8.76 33.91
C CYS A 101 23.34 8.97 33.10
N ASP A 102 23.29 9.76 32.03
CA ASP A 102 24.40 10.15 31.15
C ASP A 102 25.21 9.00 30.51
N GLU A 103 24.73 7.76 30.67
CA GLU A 103 25.39 6.57 30.16
C GLU A 103 25.27 6.47 28.63
N ARG A 104 26.34 6.05 27.96
CA ARG A 104 26.36 5.93 26.50
C ARG A 104 25.75 4.61 26.03
N PHE A 105 24.80 4.71 25.09
CA PHE A 105 24.32 3.55 24.34
C PHE A 105 25.26 3.34 23.15
N PHE A 106 26.16 2.36 23.24
CA PHE A 106 27.12 2.01 22.18
C PHE A 106 26.41 1.50 20.92
#